data_AF-T1HHU2-F1
#
_entry.id   AF-T1HHU2-F1
#
_cell.length_a   1.000
_cell.length_b   1.000
_cell.length_c   1.000
_cell.angle_alpha   90.00
_cell.angle_beta   90.00
_cell.angle_gamma   90.00
#
_symmetry.space_group_name_H-M   'P 1'
#
loop_
_entity.id
_entity.type
_entity.pdbx_description
1 polymer ?
#
loop_
_entity_poly.entity_id
_entity_poly.type
_entity_poly.pdbx_seq_one_letter_code
_entity_poly.pdbx_strand_id
1 'polypeptide(L)'
;AQENASKWWFFIYSLITSYLSGNTEEEELISVLENYMESSPLGEYSVRLSLLWTFHCHSLLLPKSSKQDQLCKIFWNLHSYYKIFKTSINKKIKDLGEPIEKKLKEFVKLARWNDINYWAVKAAIEKTHRTIHKFIKEYQRVLYEPSNCAMIKLDEIQDEK
;
A
#
# COMPACT_ATOMS: atom_id res chain seq x y z
N ALA A 1 1.02 5.01 -6.33
CA ALA A 1 1.92 4.44 -5.29
C ALA A 1 3.27 5.15 -5.27
N GLN A 2 4.10 5.07 -6.32
CA GLN A 2 5.48 5.60 -6.29
C GLN A 2 5.57 7.13 -6.20
N GLU A 3 4.63 7.87 -6.80
CA GLU A 3 4.56 9.34 -6.70
C GLU A 3 4.09 9.83 -5.31
N ASN A 4 3.27 9.05 -4.60
CA ASN A 4 2.89 9.36 -3.22
C ASN A 4 3.99 8.96 -2.23
N ALA A 5 4.81 7.97 -2.56
CA ALA A 5 5.92 7.53 -1.73
C ALA A 5 6.94 8.65 -1.45
N SER A 6 7.19 9.52 -2.44
CA SER A 6 8.08 10.68 -2.25
C SER A 6 7.52 11.68 -1.23
N LYS A 7 6.21 11.97 -1.28
CA LYS A 7 5.55 12.86 -0.30
C LYS A 7 5.67 12.31 1.12
N TRP A 8 5.42 11.01 1.29
CA TRP A 8 5.51 10.35 2.59
C TRP A 8 6.94 10.31 3.15
N TRP A 9 7.94 10.18 2.28
CA TRP A 9 9.33 10.26 2.71
C TRP A 9 9.64 11.63 3.35
N PHE A 10 9.29 12.74 2.69
CA PHE A 10 9.54 14.07 3.24
C PHE A 10 8.76 14.33 4.53
N PHE A 11 7.51 13.87 4.59
CA PHE A 11 6.70 13.96 5.80
C PHE A 11 7.36 13.22 6.98
N ILE A 12 7.69 11.94 6.82
CA ILE A 12 8.32 11.15 7.90
C ILE A 12 9.69 11.74 8.27
N TYR A 13 10.47 12.18 7.28
CA TYR A 13 11.75 12.85 7.54
C TYR A 13 11.56 14.12 8.39
N SER A 14 10.61 14.99 8.03
CA SER A 14 10.32 16.20 8.82
C SER A 14 9.89 15.87 10.26
N LEU A 15 9.07 14.83 10.43
CA LEU A 15 8.61 14.35 11.73
C LEU A 15 9.77 13.84 12.59
N ILE A 16 10.68 13.06 11.99
CA ILE A 16 11.91 12.60 12.65
C ILE A 16 12.78 13.78 13.07
N THR A 17 13.03 14.74 12.17
CA THR A 17 13.85 15.91 12.51
C THR A 17 13.24 16.76 13.62
N SER A 18 11.90 16.85 13.67
CA SER A 18 11.17 17.55 14.75
C SER A 18 11.35 16.85 16.10
N TYR A 19 11.21 15.53 16.12
CA TYR A 19 11.42 14.69 17.32
C TYR A 19 12.87 14.80 17.84
N LEU A 20 13.86 14.68 16.95
CA LEU A 20 15.27 14.81 17.30
C LEU A 20 15.58 16.20 17.89
N SER A 21 14.97 17.25 17.32
CA SER A 21 15.08 18.63 17.83
C SER A 21 14.36 18.85 19.16
N GLY A 22 13.47 17.94 19.57
CA GLY A 22 12.70 18.04 20.81
C GLY A 22 11.41 18.83 20.71
N ASN A 23 10.95 19.11 19.50
CA ASN A 23 9.69 19.80 19.25
C ASN A 23 8.48 18.86 19.21
N THR A 24 8.72 17.55 19.15
CA THR A 24 7.70 16.51 19.07
C THR A 24 7.99 15.47 20.15
N GLU A 25 6.95 15.09 20.88
CA GLU A 25 7.05 14.05 21.92
C GLU A 25 6.99 12.65 21.32
N GLU A 26 7.42 11.65 22.09
CA GLU A 26 7.46 10.25 21.63
C GLU A 26 6.06 9.71 21.30
N GLU A 27 5.07 10.01 22.14
CA GLU A 27 3.69 9.56 21.97
C GLU A 27 3.05 10.13 20.71
N GLU A 28 3.31 11.41 20.42
CA GLU A 28 2.84 12.07 19.20
C GLU A 28 3.47 11.45 17.95
N LEU A 29 4.79 11.19 17.97
CA LEU A 29 5.49 10.52 16.88
C LEU A 29 4.88 9.14 16.57
N ILE A 30 4.63 8.33 17.61
CA ILE A 30 4.05 6.99 17.46
C ILE A 30 2.65 7.10 16.87
N SER A 31 1.78 7.93 17.45
CA SER A 31 0.40 8.12 16.99
C SER A 31 0.32 8.54 15.52
N VAL A 32 1.20 9.46 15.08
CA VAL A 32 1.27 9.89 13.68
C VAL A 32 1.70 8.76 12.76
N LEU A 33 2.67 7.93 13.17
CA LEU A 33 3.15 6.79 12.38
C LEU A 33 2.15 5.62 12.34
N GLU A 34 1.39 5.39 13.42
CA GLU A 34 0.28 4.44 13.45
C GLU A 34 -0.82 4.86 12.49
N ASN A 35 -1.28 6.11 12.58
CA ASN A 35 -2.27 6.66 11.65
C ASN A 35 -1.76 6.62 10.19
N TYR A 36 -0.48 6.86 9.96
CA TYR A 36 0.15 6.71 8.64
C TYR A 36 -0.01 5.29 8.06
N MET A 37 0.09 4.25 8.89
CA MET A 37 -0.12 2.87 8.46
C MET A 37 -1.61 2.50 8.35
N GLU A 38 -2.42 2.88 9.32
CA GLU A 38 -3.84 2.52 9.40
C GLU A 38 -4.70 3.22 8.36
N SER A 39 -4.35 4.46 7.99
CA SER A 39 -4.97 5.20 6.89
C SER A 39 -4.49 4.74 5.50
N SER A 40 -3.62 3.74 5.41
CA SER A 40 -3.10 3.30 4.12
C SER A 40 -4.20 2.65 3.28
N PRO A 41 -4.29 2.96 1.98
CA PRO A 41 -5.01 2.11 1.05
C PRO A 41 -4.26 0.80 0.85
N LEU A 42 -4.97 -0.26 0.46
CA LEU A 42 -4.38 -1.59 0.21
C LEU A 42 -3.18 -1.54 -0.74
N GLY A 43 -3.30 -0.80 -1.85
CA GLY A 43 -2.27 -0.71 -2.88
C GLY A 43 -1.01 0.07 -2.48
N GLU A 44 -1.03 0.85 -1.40
CA GLU A 44 0.15 1.58 -0.90
C GLU A 44 0.78 0.92 0.32
N TYR A 45 0.09 -0.02 0.97
CA TYR A 45 0.49 -0.57 2.26
C TYR A 45 1.93 -1.10 2.28
N SER A 46 2.30 -1.90 1.27
CA SER A 46 3.65 -2.47 1.18
C SER A 46 4.74 -1.40 1.03
N VAL A 47 4.44 -0.31 0.33
CA VAL A 47 5.39 0.81 0.17
C VAL A 47 5.52 1.59 1.47
N ARG A 48 4.41 1.84 2.16
CA ARG A 48 4.42 2.51 3.48
C ARG A 48 5.18 1.71 4.52
N LEU A 49 4.94 0.41 4.59
CA LEU A 49 5.70 -0.50 5.46
C LEU A 49 7.20 -0.49 5.11
N SER A 50 7.56 -0.49 3.83
CA SER A 50 8.95 -0.38 3.40
C SER A 50 9.58 0.96 3.80
N LEU A 51 8.83 2.06 3.82
CA LEU A 51 9.33 3.35 4.28
C LEU A 51 9.67 3.31 5.77
N LEU A 52 8.83 2.69 6.62
CA LEU A 52 9.15 2.48 8.04
C LEU A 52 10.48 1.73 8.22
N TRP A 53 10.71 0.68 7.42
CA TRP A 53 11.97 -0.05 7.42
C TRP A 53 13.16 0.82 6.99
N THR A 54 12.99 1.58 5.90
CA THR A 54 14.03 2.50 5.43
C THR A 54 14.39 3.53 6.50
N PHE A 55 13.40 4.08 7.22
CA PHE A 55 13.66 5.04 8.29
C PHE A 55 14.24 4.39 9.55
N HIS A 56 13.92 3.13 9.84
CA HIS A 56 14.67 2.35 10.83
C HIS A 56 16.16 2.28 10.44
N CYS A 57 16.48 1.87 9.21
CA CYS A 57 17.87 1.83 8.74
C CYS A 57 18.53 3.22 8.76
N HIS A 58 17.82 4.27 8.37
CA HIS A 58 18.31 5.64 8.45
C HIS A 58 18.63 6.05 9.89
N SER A 59 17.75 5.71 10.84
CA SER A 59 17.95 6.05 12.26
C SER A 59 19.20 5.40 12.85
N LEU A 60 19.61 4.22 12.37
CA LEU A 60 20.87 3.56 12.77
C LEU A 60 22.13 4.31 12.32
N LEU A 61 22.03 5.16 11.29
CA LEU A 61 23.13 5.95 10.73
C LEU A 61 23.24 7.34 11.36
N LEU A 62 22.28 7.75 12.18
CA LEU A 62 22.30 9.04 12.85
C LEU A 62 23.33 9.07 14.00
N PRO A 63 23.80 10.26 14.41
CA PRO A 63 24.66 10.40 15.58
C PRO A 63 24.02 9.80 16.83
N LYS A 64 24.81 9.02 17.58
CA LYS A 64 24.33 8.32 18.78
C LYS A 64 23.82 9.30 19.82
N SER A 65 22.58 9.09 20.26
CA SER A 65 21.94 9.84 21.34
C SER A 65 20.78 9.02 21.91
N SER A 66 20.33 9.35 23.13
CA SER A 66 19.17 8.67 23.73
C SER A 66 17.93 8.70 22.82
N LYS A 67 17.66 9.86 22.21
CA LYS A 67 16.55 10.02 21.25
C LYS A 67 16.74 9.20 19.99
N GLN A 68 17.96 9.11 19.47
CA GLN A 68 18.24 8.28 18.29
C GLN A 68 18.04 6.79 18.60
N ASP A 69 18.45 6.31 19.78
CA ASP A 69 18.21 4.93 20.21
C ASP A 69 16.70 4.65 20.38
N GLN A 70 15.94 5.59 20.93
CA GLN A 70 14.47 5.51 21.02
C GLN A 70 13.84 5.44 19.62
N LEU A 71 14.25 6.32 18.71
CA LEU A 71 13.77 6.35 17.34
C LEU A 71 13.98 5.01 16.61
N CYS A 72 15.15 4.39 16.80
CA CYS A 72 15.45 3.07 16.23
C CYS A 72 14.46 2.01 16.72
N LYS A 73 14.17 2.00 18.03
CA LYS A 73 13.23 1.06 18.66
C LYS A 73 11.80 1.28 18.16
N ILE A 74 11.36 2.53 18.09
CA ILE A 74 10.03 2.91 17.61
C ILE A 74 9.80 2.38 16.19
N PHE A 75 10.67 2.72 15.24
CA PHE A 75 10.51 2.25 13.85
C PHE A 75 10.61 0.73 13.73
N TRP A 76 11.50 0.09 14.48
CA TRP A 76 11.60 -1.37 14.48
C TRP A 76 10.31 -2.03 14.96
N ASN A 77 9.76 -1.55 16.07
CA ASN A 77 8.54 -2.09 16.66
C ASN A 77 7.34 -1.87 15.73
N LEU A 78 7.16 -0.66 15.21
CA LEU A 78 6.08 -0.34 14.27
C LEU A 78 6.18 -1.19 12.99
N HIS A 79 7.37 -1.26 12.39
CA HIS A 79 7.58 -2.10 11.21
C HIS A 79 7.28 -3.58 11.52
N SER A 80 7.77 -4.10 12.64
CA SER A 80 7.56 -5.50 13.03
C SER A 80 6.09 -5.83 13.27
N TYR A 81 5.37 -4.94 13.95
CA TYR A 81 3.94 -5.07 14.19
C TYR A 81 3.15 -5.10 12.88
N TYR A 82 3.29 -4.06 12.05
CA TYR A 82 2.52 -3.97 10.80
C TYR A 82 2.95 -5.02 9.76
N LYS A 83 4.20 -5.52 9.80
CA LYS A 83 4.64 -6.60 8.90
C LYS A 83 3.77 -7.85 8.99
N ILE A 84 3.17 -8.13 10.15
CA ILE A 84 2.30 -9.31 10.35
C ILE A 84 1.09 -9.27 9.40
N PHE A 85 0.51 -8.10 9.17
CA PHE A 85 -0.69 -7.96 8.32
C PHE A 85 -0.38 -8.03 6.82
N LYS A 86 0.89 -7.95 6.41
CA LYS A 86 1.30 -7.93 4.99
C LYS A 86 0.72 -9.10 4.20
N THR A 87 0.69 -10.30 4.79
CA THR A 87 0.16 -11.50 4.14
C THR A 87 -1.35 -11.40 3.94
N SER A 88 -2.09 -10.99 4.97
CA SER A 88 -3.54 -10.79 4.92
C SER A 88 -3.92 -9.74 3.87
N ILE A 89 -3.21 -8.61 3.84
CA ILE A 89 -3.44 -7.52 2.88
C ILE A 89 -3.18 -7.99 1.45
N ASN A 90 -2.08 -8.70 1.20
CA ASN A 90 -1.78 -9.24 -0.14
C ASN A 90 -2.83 -10.27 -0.58
N LYS A 91 -3.31 -11.11 0.35
CA LYS A 91 -4.40 -12.05 0.07
C LYS A 91 -5.67 -11.31 -0.32
N LYS A 92 -6.07 -10.28 0.44
CA LYS A 92 -7.25 -9.45 0.14
C LYS A 92 -7.17 -8.81 -1.24
N ILE A 93 -6.02 -8.22 -1.59
CA ILE A 93 -5.80 -7.62 -2.93
C ILE A 93 -5.97 -8.67 -4.02
N LYS A 94 -5.41 -9.87 -3.81
CA LYS A 94 -5.52 -10.98 -4.76
C LYS A 94 -6.98 -11.44 -4.92
N ASP A 95 -7.66 -11.70 -3.82
CA ASP A 95 -9.03 -12.22 -3.80
C ASP A 95 -10.02 -11.23 -4.46
N LEU A 96 -9.84 -9.92 -4.25
CA LEU A 96 -10.63 -8.88 -4.91
C LEU A 96 -10.21 -8.65 -6.38
N GLY A 97 -8.94 -8.86 -6.71
CA GLY A 97 -8.40 -8.67 -8.05
C GLY A 97 -8.70 -9.81 -9.03
N GLU A 98 -8.72 -11.05 -8.55
CA GLU A 98 -8.95 -12.26 -9.34
C GLU A 98 -10.22 -12.22 -10.23
N PRO A 99 -11.41 -11.80 -9.73
CA PRO A 99 -12.59 -11.70 -10.59
C PRO A 99 -12.44 -10.66 -11.71
N ILE A 100 -11.69 -9.58 -11.48
CA ILE A 100 -11.43 -8.53 -12.48
C ILE A 100 -10.46 -9.07 -13.54
N GLU A 101 -9.39 -9.74 -13.11
CA GLU A 101 -8.42 -10.38 -14.00
C GLU A 101 -9.09 -11.45 -14.88
N LYS A 102 -9.99 -12.25 -14.31
CA LYS A 102 -10.75 -13.26 -15.05
C LYS A 102 -11.62 -12.63 -16.14
N LYS A 103 -12.41 -11.60 -15.82
CA LYS A 103 -13.22 -10.84 -16.79
C LYS A 103 -12.38 -10.24 -17.91
N LEU A 104 -11.22 -9.67 -17.56
CA LEU A 104 -10.28 -9.11 -18.54
C LEU A 104 -9.74 -10.20 -19.48
N LYS A 105 -9.32 -11.35 -18.96
CA LYS A 105 -8.84 -12.48 -19.77
C LYS A 105 -9.91 -13.01 -20.71
N GLU A 106 -11.15 -13.14 -20.24
CA GLU A 106 -12.30 -13.55 -21.06
C GLU A 106 -12.58 -12.53 -22.17
N PHE A 107 -12.57 -11.24 -21.84
CA PHE A 107 -12.72 -10.16 -22.83
C PHE A 107 -11.63 -10.21 -23.91
N VAL A 108 -10.36 -10.37 -23.53
CA VAL A 108 -9.24 -10.49 -24.48
C VAL A 108 -9.37 -11.73 -25.35
N LYS A 109 -9.89 -12.86 -24.84
CA LYS A 109 -10.15 -14.06 -25.65
C LYS A 109 -11.21 -13.80 -26.72
N LEU A 110 -12.29 -13.11 -26.36
CA LEU A 110 -13.39 -12.78 -27.28
C LEU A 110 -12.98 -11.74 -28.33
N ALA A 111 -12.18 -10.75 -27.94
CA ALA A 111 -11.74 -9.66 -28.82
C ALA A 111 -10.78 -10.10 -29.95
N ARG A 112 -10.27 -11.34 -29.92
CA ARG A 112 -9.34 -11.85 -30.95
C ARG A 112 -9.98 -12.17 -32.30
N TRP A 113 -11.31 -12.10 -32.44
CA TRP A 113 -12.01 -12.60 -33.62
C TRP A 113 -12.71 -11.50 -34.44
N ASN A 114 -12.30 -11.43 -35.72
CA ASN A 114 -13.05 -11.06 -36.93
C ASN A 114 -13.66 -9.65 -37.05
N ASP A 115 -12.84 -8.67 -37.46
CA ASP A 115 -13.34 -7.47 -38.15
C ASP A 115 -12.78 -7.41 -39.58
N ILE A 116 -13.66 -7.56 -40.59
CA ILE A 116 -13.29 -7.62 -42.02
C ILE A 116 -13.30 -6.21 -42.67
N ASN A 117 -14.02 -5.24 -42.09
CA ASN A 117 -14.13 -3.87 -42.63
C ASN A 117 -13.58 -2.80 -41.67
N TYR A 118 -13.09 -1.69 -42.23
CA TYR A 118 -12.42 -0.61 -41.48
C TYR A 118 -13.28 -0.02 -40.34
N TRP A 119 -14.58 0.19 -40.59
CA TRP A 119 -15.49 0.78 -39.59
C TRP A 119 -15.71 -0.15 -38.39
N ALA A 120 -15.77 -1.47 -38.62
CA ALA A 120 -15.86 -2.49 -37.59
C ALA A 120 -14.58 -2.51 -36.74
N VAL A 121 -13.40 -2.50 -37.38
CA VAL A 121 -12.10 -2.42 -36.67
C VAL A 121 -12.03 -1.16 -35.79
N LYS A 122 -12.40 0.00 -36.32
CA LYS A 122 -12.39 1.26 -35.55
C LYS A 122 -13.30 1.19 -34.33
N ALA A 123 -14.53 0.71 -34.50
CA ALA A 123 -15.48 0.54 -33.40
C ALA A 123 -14.99 -0.47 -32.35
N ALA A 124 -14.35 -1.56 -32.78
CA ALA A 124 -13.77 -2.58 -31.89
C ALA A 124 -12.61 -2.03 -31.07
N ILE A 125 -11.75 -1.20 -31.65
CA ILE A 125 -10.66 -0.51 -30.94
C ILE A 125 -11.24 0.43 -29.87
N GLU A 126 -12.21 1.27 -30.23
CA GLU A 126 -12.83 2.20 -29.28
C GLU A 126 -13.50 1.45 -28.12
N LYS A 127 -14.22 0.36 -28.41
CA LYS A 127 -14.84 -0.51 -27.40
C LYS A 127 -13.78 -1.14 -26.50
N THR A 128 -12.70 -1.66 -27.08
CA THR A 128 -11.58 -2.27 -26.35
C THR A 128 -10.94 -1.29 -25.39
N HIS A 129 -10.62 -0.07 -25.85
CA HIS A 129 -10.06 0.96 -25.01
C HIS A 129 -10.98 1.30 -23.83
N ARG A 130 -12.28 1.50 -24.09
CA ARG A 130 -13.28 1.78 -23.03
C ARG A 130 -13.37 0.64 -22.02
N THR A 131 -13.42 -0.61 -22.49
CA THR A 131 -13.54 -1.79 -21.62
C THR A 131 -12.28 -2.02 -20.78
N ILE A 132 -11.09 -1.91 -21.36
CA ILE A 132 -9.83 -1.99 -20.61
C ILE A 132 -9.76 -0.88 -19.57
N HIS A 133 -10.10 0.36 -19.93
CA HIS A 133 -10.13 1.48 -18.99
C HIS A 133 -11.09 1.22 -17.82
N LYS A 134 -12.26 0.64 -18.09
CA LYS A 134 -13.22 0.22 -17.06
C LYS A 134 -12.59 -0.78 -16.08
N PHE A 135 -11.91 -1.81 -16.56
CA PHE A 135 -11.25 -2.80 -15.69
C PHE A 135 -10.10 -2.18 -14.88
N ILE A 136 -9.31 -1.28 -15.48
CA ILE A 136 -8.29 -0.51 -14.76
C ILE A 136 -8.93 0.28 -13.61
N LYS A 137 -10.05 0.95 -13.86
CA LYS A 137 -10.77 1.72 -12.82
C LYS A 137 -11.36 0.83 -11.74
N GLU A 138 -11.89 -0.35 -12.10
CA GLU A 138 -12.40 -1.35 -11.15
C GLU A 138 -11.27 -1.84 -10.23
N TYR A 139 -10.10 -2.17 -10.79
CA TYR A 139 -8.95 -2.61 -10.00
C TYR A 139 -8.34 -1.47 -9.17
N GLN A 140 -8.28 -0.25 -9.71
CA GLN A 140 -7.86 0.93 -8.94
C GLN A 140 -8.74 1.12 -7.69
N ARG A 141 -10.06 0.95 -7.80
CA ARG A 141 -10.96 1.06 -6.64
C ARG A 141 -10.60 0.04 -5.56
N VAL A 142 -10.36 -1.22 -5.93
CA VAL A 142 -9.86 -2.25 -5.01
C VAL A 142 -8.58 -1.79 -4.31
N LEU A 143 -7.61 -1.27 -5.06
CA LEU A 143 -6.35 -0.80 -4.47
C LEU A 143 -6.52 0.41 -3.54
N TYR A 144 -7.57 1.22 -3.72
CA TYR A 144 -7.89 2.37 -2.86
C TYR A 144 -8.71 2.02 -1.63
N GLU A 145 -9.18 0.78 -1.49
CA GLU A 145 -9.89 0.37 -0.28
C GLU A 145 -8.97 0.49 0.95
N PRO A 146 -9.53 0.86 2.11
CA PRO A 146 -8.77 0.97 3.36
C PRO A 146 -8.10 -0.35 3.74
N SER A 147 -6.82 -0.33 4.08
CA SER A 147 -6.09 -1.55 4.47
C SER A 147 -6.47 -2.08 5.85
N ASN A 148 -7.01 -1.22 6.72
CA ASN A 148 -7.47 -1.60 8.07
C ASN A 148 -8.51 -2.72 8.06
N CYS A 149 -9.32 -2.87 7.01
CA CYS A 149 -10.29 -3.96 6.88
C CYS A 149 -9.65 -5.35 6.77
N ALA A 150 -8.35 -5.42 6.44
CA ALA A 150 -7.57 -6.65 6.34
C ALA A 150 -6.56 -6.79 7.50
N MET A 151 -6.49 -5.82 8.42
CA MET A 151 -5.66 -5.88 9.63
C MET A 151 -6.42 -6.59 10.75
N ILE A 152 -6.63 -7.90 10.58
CA ILE A 152 -7.28 -8.72 11.59
C ILE A 152 -6.33 -8.85 12.80
N LYS A 153 -6.79 -8.45 13.98
CA LYS A 153 -6.01 -8.53 15.23
C LYS A 153 -5.66 -9.99 15.52
N LEU A 154 -4.48 -10.21 16.11
CA LEU A 154 -3.88 -11.51 16.42
C LEU A 154 -4.79 -12.45 17.25
N ASP A 155 -5.86 -11.95 17.87
CA ASP A 155 -6.81 -12.73 18.64
C ASP A 155 -7.55 -13.77 17.79
N GLU A 156 -7.79 -13.50 16.50
CA GLU A 156 -8.46 -14.46 15.59
C GLU A 156 -7.53 -15.53 15.01
N ILE A 157 -6.23 -15.49 15.33
CA ILE A 157 -5.24 -16.49 14.87
C ILE A 157 -5.06 -17.62 15.89
N GLN A 158 -5.54 -17.45 17.13
CA GLN A 158 -5.46 -18.50 18.16
C GLN A 158 -6.60 -19.54 18.07
N ASP A 159 -7.66 -19.28 17.31
CA ASP A 159 -8.82 -20.19 17.18
C ASP A 159 -8.69 -21.24 16.06
N GLU A 160 -7.57 -21.28 15.32
CA GLU A 160 -7.28 -22.30 14.28
C GLU A 160 -6.16 -23.30 14.68
N LYS A 161 -6.05 -23.64 15.98
CA LYS A 161 -5.21 -24.77 16.42
C LYS A 161 -6.01 -25.91 17.05
#